data_AF-A0A8K0JZE4-F1
#
_entry.id   AF-A0A8K0JZE4-F1
#
_cell.length_a   1.000
_cell.length_b   1.000
_cell.length_c   1.000
_cell.angle_alpha   90.00
_cell.angle_beta   90.00
_cell.angle_gamma   90.00
#
_symmetry.space_group_name_H-M   'P 1'
#
loop_
_entity.id
_entity.type
_entity.pdbx_description
1 polymer ?
#
loop_
_entity_poly.entity_id
_entity_poly.type
_entity_poly.pdbx_seq_one_letter_code
_entity_poly.pdbx_strand_id
1 'polypeptide(L)'
;MSLLDSLIASRANIENLAEDWLNEYDSDSRGSFLRIISLIFQTCGLTQNVPPSVFEVGWVNFVKALEISLSPSALSTYPIIDKRKNLGKQISRNVCDFIGMIFSKAEDVVLHDGIFVNELCELLHVLTKSSLRAFRHTATLIVVKMITHLSKIAKNLSLQYSRIDRQLSNCEQEQSRGRSSAMRESLENLLATSGLRISELEEKIHFLISVVLPKRFRDVFISIRSLCLEELEVWLLRYPNAFMGHKNLKYLGWALSDPCIMMRQKSIQ
;
A
#
# COMPACT_ATOMS: atom_id res chain seq x y z
N MET A 1 4.87 23.23 8.91
CA MET A 1 3.96 22.29 9.60
C MET A 1 4.22 20.91 9.01
N SER A 2 4.29 19.85 9.82
CA SER A 2 4.55 18.52 9.27
C SER A 2 3.31 17.98 8.52
N LEU A 3 3.52 17.05 7.60
CA LEU A 3 2.41 16.36 6.92
C LEU A 3 1.57 15.57 7.93
N LEU A 4 2.21 14.99 8.96
CA LEU A 4 1.51 14.30 10.04
C LEU A 4 0.58 15.24 10.82
N ASP A 5 1.05 16.45 11.17
CA ASP A 5 0.24 17.47 11.87
C ASP A 5 -1.00 17.85 11.04
N SER A 6 -0.81 17.96 9.73
CA SER A 6 -1.87 18.29 8.78
C SER A 6 -2.92 17.17 8.72
N LEU A 7 -2.48 15.91 8.76
CA LEU A 7 -3.35 14.73 8.74
C LEU A 7 -4.13 14.52 10.04
N ILE A 8 -3.62 14.97 11.19
CA ILE A 8 -4.31 14.83 12.49
C ILE A 8 -5.19 16.03 12.85
N ALA A 9 -5.14 17.11 12.07
CA ALA A 9 -5.94 18.30 12.31
C ALA A 9 -7.44 17.99 12.30
N SER A 10 -8.21 18.69 13.14
CA SER A 10 -9.66 18.44 13.31
C SER A 10 -10.49 18.63 12.04
N ARG A 11 -9.97 19.36 11.04
CA ARG A 11 -10.60 19.63 9.74
C ARG A 11 -9.75 19.12 8.58
N ALA A 12 -8.90 18.11 8.82
CA ALA A 12 -8.06 17.53 7.78
C ALA A 12 -8.95 16.99 6.65
N ASN A 13 -8.77 17.53 5.45
CA ASN A 13 -9.34 16.96 4.22
C ASN A 13 -8.25 16.15 3.54
N ILE A 14 -8.33 14.82 3.69
CA ILE A 14 -7.33 13.88 3.17
C ILE A 14 -7.28 13.92 1.64
N GLU A 15 -8.41 14.16 0.99
CA GLU A 15 -8.49 14.26 -0.48
C GLU A 15 -7.73 15.48 -0.98
N ASN A 16 -8.01 16.66 -0.43
CA ASN A 16 -7.29 17.88 -0.80
C ASN A 16 -5.78 17.75 -0.52
N LEU A 17 -5.40 17.18 0.63
CA LEU A 17 -3.98 16.97 0.95
C LEU A 17 -3.28 16.05 -0.06
N ALA A 18 -3.98 15.04 -0.56
CA ALA A 18 -3.43 14.13 -1.57
C ALA A 18 -3.34 14.81 -2.94
N GLU A 19 -4.33 15.60 -3.33
CA GLU A 19 -4.30 16.40 -4.57
C GLU A 19 -3.18 17.45 -4.53
N ASP A 20 -3.04 18.18 -3.41
CA ASP A 20 -1.95 19.13 -3.20
C ASP A 20 -0.58 18.44 -3.31
N TRP A 21 -0.44 17.25 -2.70
CA TRP A 21 0.79 16.48 -2.79
C TRP A 21 1.08 15.99 -4.22
N LEU A 22 0.07 15.57 -4.98
CA LEU A 22 0.22 15.15 -6.38
C LEU A 22 0.69 16.32 -7.26
N ASN A 23 0.09 17.51 -7.09
CA ASN A 23 0.51 18.73 -7.80
C ASN A 23 1.97 19.12 -7.48
N GLU A 24 2.39 18.96 -6.23
CA GLU A 24 3.78 19.17 -5.83
C GLU A 24 4.72 18.11 -6.42
N TYR A 25 4.28 16.85 -6.51
CA TYR A 25 5.09 15.76 -7.07
C TYR A 25 5.42 15.98 -8.55
N ASP A 26 4.48 16.56 -9.31
CA ASP A 26 4.70 16.94 -10.71
C ASP A 26 5.78 18.03 -10.86
N SER A 27 5.95 18.87 -9.84
CA SER A 27 6.94 19.97 -9.84
C SER A 27 8.29 19.57 -9.24
N ASP A 28 8.28 18.82 -8.14
CA ASP A 28 9.46 18.32 -7.43
C ASP A 28 9.16 16.93 -6.85
N SER A 29 9.46 15.89 -7.64
CA SER A 29 9.25 14.50 -7.26
C SER A 29 10.07 14.08 -6.04
N ARG A 30 11.32 14.54 -5.95
CA ARG A 30 12.25 14.16 -4.87
C ARG A 30 11.89 14.83 -3.55
N GLY A 31 11.56 16.13 -3.57
CA GLY A 31 11.10 16.85 -2.39
C GLY A 31 9.76 16.33 -1.89
N SER A 32 8.81 16.06 -2.79
CA SER A 32 7.51 15.49 -2.46
C SER A 32 7.64 14.09 -1.85
N PHE A 33 8.56 13.26 -2.38
CA PHE A 33 8.83 11.95 -1.80
C PHE A 33 9.47 12.05 -0.40
N LEU A 34 10.38 13.01 -0.14
CA LEU A 34 10.90 13.26 1.21
C LEU A 34 9.81 13.58 2.23
N ARG A 35 8.70 14.21 1.81
CA ARG A 35 7.55 14.45 2.70
C ARG A 35 6.85 13.15 3.08
N ILE A 36 6.70 12.21 2.15
CA ILE A 36 6.15 10.86 2.42
C ILE A 36 7.07 10.09 3.36
N ILE A 37 8.38 10.10 3.09
CA ILE A 37 9.38 9.44 3.93
C ILE A 37 9.33 10.01 5.36
N SER A 38 9.32 11.34 5.47
CA SER A 38 9.22 12.02 6.76
C SER A 38 7.92 11.67 7.48
N LEU A 39 6.79 11.60 6.78
CA LEU A 39 5.51 11.16 7.35
C LEU A 39 5.61 9.73 7.92
N ILE A 40 6.20 8.80 7.19
CA ILE A 40 6.36 7.40 7.63
C ILE A 40 7.22 7.33 8.90
N PHE A 41 8.37 7.99 8.89
CA PHE A 41 9.28 7.99 10.05
C PHE A 41 8.72 8.74 11.26
N GLN A 42 7.98 9.84 11.05
CA GLN A 42 7.23 10.50 12.11
C GLN A 42 6.15 9.59 12.69
N THR A 43 5.45 8.82 11.84
CA THR A 43 4.46 7.82 12.27
C THR A 43 5.11 6.65 13.05
N CYS A 44 6.39 6.36 12.80
CA CYS A 44 7.21 5.47 13.61
C CYS A 44 7.68 6.09 14.94
N GLY A 45 7.47 7.39 15.16
CA GLY A 45 7.86 8.12 16.38
C GLY A 45 9.20 8.85 16.29
N LEU A 46 9.81 8.95 15.11
CA LEU A 46 11.00 9.79 14.93
C LEU A 46 10.62 11.27 14.87
N THR A 47 11.33 12.08 15.63
CA THR A 47 11.13 13.54 15.68
C THR A 47 12.02 14.28 14.70
N GLN A 48 13.14 13.68 14.28
CA GLN A 48 14.07 14.28 13.33
C GLN A 48 13.58 14.07 11.90
N ASN A 49 13.72 15.11 11.06
CA ASN A 49 13.43 15.01 9.65
C ASN A 49 14.49 14.15 8.94
N VAL A 50 14.06 13.43 7.91
CA VAL A 50 14.97 12.64 7.09
C VAL A 50 15.77 13.56 6.17
N PRO A 51 17.11 13.51 6.18
CA PRO A 51 17.92 14.37 5.34
C PRO A 51 17.87 13.92 3.86
N PRO A 52 17.98 14.84 2.89
CA PRO A 52 18.01 14.51 1.46
C PRO A 52 19.17 13.59 1.02
N SER A 53 20.22 13.47 1.85
CA SER A 53 21.34 12.55 1.62
C SER A 53 20.93 11.07 1.70
N VAL A 54 19.72 10.76 2.17
CA VAL A 54 19.22 9.39 2.23
C VAL A 54 19.18 8.70 0.87
N PHE A 55 18.94 9.45 -0.21
CA PHE A 55 18.94 8.92 -1.58
C PHE A 55 20.33 8.50 -2.07
N GLU A 56 21.41 9.04 -1.49
CA GLU A 56 22.78 8.65 -1.83
C GLU A 56 23.23 7.45 -0.98
N VAL A 57 22.78 7.39 0.28
CA VAL A 57 23.14 6.35 1.24
C VAL A 57 22.36 5.05 0.99
N GLY A 58 21.11 5.16 0.52
CA GLY A 58 20.17 4.07 0.30
C GLY A 58 19.43 3.64 1.58
N TRP A 59 18.22 3.10 1.40
CA TRP A 59 17.32 2.76 2.51
C TRP A 59 17.90 1.75 3.50
N VAL A 60 18.60 0.74 2.99
CA VAL A 60 19.20 -0.32 3.82
C VAL A 60 20.21 0.26 4.80
N ASN A 61 21.13 1.10 4.32
CA ASN A 61 22.19 1.67 5.15
C ASN A 61 21.64 2.74 6.10
N PHE A 62 20.71 3.55 5.62
CA PHE A 62 20.07 4.58 6.43
C PHE A 62 19.28 3.98 7.61
N VAL A 63 18.45 2.97 7.36
CA VAL A 63 17.68 2.31 8.43
C VAL A 63 18.61 1.61 9.41
N LYS A 64 19.67 0.94 8.96
CA LYS A 64 20.66 0.33 9.86
C LYS A 64 21.35 1.37 10.74
N ALA A 65 21.73 2.52 10.18
CA ALA A 65 22.32 3.61 10.96
C ALA A 65 21.35 4.13 12.03
N LEU A 66 20.06 4.26 11.69
CA LEU A 66 19.02 4.60 12.66
C LEU A 66 18.90 3.54 13.76
N GLU A 67 18.86 2.25 13.42
CA GLU A 67 18.79 1.15 14.38
C GLU A 67 19.97 1.12 15.36
N ILE A 68 21.17 1.50 14.90
CA ILE A 68 22.36 1.59 15.76
C ILE A 68 22.28 2.83 16.67
N SER A 69 21.81 3.95 16.14
CA SER A 69 21.74 5.23 16.87
C SER A 69 20.62 5.27 17.91
N LEU A 70 19.55 4.50 17.71
CA LEU A 70 18.37 4.49 18.56
C LEU A 70 18.46 3.39 19.59
N SER A 71 18.26 3.73 20.87
CA SER A 71 18.11 2.70 21.90
C SER A 71 16.81 1.90 21.68
N PRO A 72 16.75 0.61 22.06
CA PRO A 72 15.54 -0.20 21.92
C PRO A 72 14.31 0.38 22.63
N SER A 73 14.51 1.22 23.65
CA SER A 73 13.46 1.89 24.41
C SER A 73 13.02 3.24 23.82
N ALA A 74 13.81 3.85 22.94
CA ALA A 74 13.53 5.18 22.36
C ALA A 74 12.19 5.22 21.62
N LEU A 75 11.82 4.12 20.94
CA LEU A 75 10.56 3.98 20.20
C LEU A 75 9.61 2.98 20.87
N SER A 76 9.63 2.92 22.21
CA SER A 76 8.70 2.08 22.98
C SER A 76 7.25 2.56 22.87
N THR A 77 7.04 3.87 22.72
CA THR A 77 5.75 4.50 22.40
C THR A 77 5.89 5.24 21.07
N TYR A 78 4.96 5.00 20.14
CA TYR A 78 4.96 5.61 18.81
C TYR A 78 3.52 5.86 18.33
N PRO A 79 3.30 6.80 17.39
CA PRO A 79 1.98 7.33 17.06
C PRO A 79 0.86 6.31 16.86
N ILE A 80 1.06 5.23 16.09
CA ILE A 80 -0.04 4.30 15.76
C ILE A 80 -0.53 3.45 16.95
N ILE A 81 0.24 3.38 18.04
CA ILE A 81 -0.17 2.70 19.28
C ILE A 81 -0.66 3.67 20.36
N ASP A 82 -0.72 4.98 20.06
CA ASP A 82 -1.16 5.98 21.02
C ASP A 82 -2.66 5.82 21.35
N LYS A 83 -2.94 5.57 22.63
CA LYS A 83 -4.31 5.36 23.13
C LYS A 83 -5.03 6.65 23.50
N ARG A 84 -4.32 7.78 23.61
CA ARG A 84 -4.90 9.07 24.02
C ARG A 84 -5.97 9.49 23.02
N LYS A 85 -7.23 9.61 23.48
CA LYS A 85 -8.37 10.06 22.64
C LYS A 85 -8.50 9.32 21.29
N ASN A 86 -8.14 8.03 21.24
CA ASN A 86 -8.10 7.25 19.98
C ASN A 86 -7.15 7.80 18.89
N LEU A 87 -6.16 8.61 19.27
CA LEU A 87 -5.24 9.28 18.35
C LEU A 87 -4.49 8.28 17.44
N GLY A 88 -3.99 7.16 17.99
CA GLY A 88 -3.28 6.17 17.18
C GLY A 88 -4.16 5.50 16.11
N LYS A 89 -5.46 5.30 16.39
CA LYS A 89 -6.42 4.82 15.38
C LYS A 89 -6.70 5.88 14.32
N GLN A 90 -6.84 7.15 14.72
CA GLN A 90 -7.02 8.26 13.79
C GLN A 90 -5.79 8.41 12.88
N ILE A 91 -4.58 8.40 13.44
CA ILE A 91 -3.33 8.48 12.68
C ILE A 91 -3.22 7.31 11.71
N SER A 92 -3.43 6.08 12.20
CA SER A 92 -3.39 4.88 11.36
C SER A 92 -4.33 4.99 10.17
N ARG A 93 -5.59 5.42 10.42
CA ARG A 93 -6.58 5.64 9.37
C ARG A 93 -6.13 6.73 8.39
N ASN A 94 -5.81 7.92 8.89
CA ASN A 94 -5.56 9.08 8.05
C ASN A 94 -4.30 8.92 7.20
N VAL A 95 -3.24 8.31 7.73
CA VAL A 95 -2.01 8.01 6.97
C VAL A 95 -2.28 6.99 5.87
N CYS A 96 -3.03 5.93 6.17
CA CYS A 96 -3.34 4.90 5.18
C CYS A 96 -4.30 5.42 4.11
N ASP A 97 -5.32 6.18 4.50
CA ASP A 97 -6.28 6.80 3.58
C ASP A 97 -5.58 7.83 2.69
N PHE A 98 -4.64 8.60 3.23
CA PHE A 98 -3.83 9.55 2.45
C PHE A 98 -2.98 8.86 1.39
N ILE A 99 -2.20 7.84 1.77
CA ILE A 99 -1.40 7.04 0.83
C ILE A 99 -2.31 6.35 -0.20
N GLY A 100 -3.45 5.81 0.24
CA GLY A 100 -4.45 5.21 -0.63
C GLY A 100 -5.10 6.19 -1.60
N MET A 101 -5.28 7.44 -1.19
CA MET A 101 -5.82 8.51 -2.03
C MET A 101 -4.81 8.93 -3.10
N ILE A 102 -3.53 9.04 -2.77
CA ILE A 102 -2.45 9.24 -3.76
C ILE A 102 -2.55 8.17 -4.85
N PHE A 103 -2.65 6.89 -4.49
CA PHE A 103 -2.81 5.83 -5.49
C PHE A 103 -4.12 5.87 -6.26
N SER A 104 -5.20 6.35 -5.65
CA SER A 104 -6.51 6.39 -6.31
C SER A 104 -6.65 7.57 -7.28
N LYS A 105 -5.94 8.67 -7.00
CA LYS A 105 -5.98 9.93 -7.78
C LYS A 105 -4.78 10.09 -8.71
N ALA A 106 -3.74 9.28 -8.56
CA ALA A 106 -2.66 9.18 -9.54
C ALA A 106 -3.24 8.66 -10.86
N GLU A 107 -3.59 9.56 -11.78
CA GLU A 107 -4.31 9.24 -13.03
C GLU A 107 -3.53 8.36 -14.01
N ASP A 108 -2.23 8.17 -13.80
CA ASP A 108 -1.36 7.13 -14.38
C ASP A 108 0.11 7.47 -14.07
N VAL A 109 0.42 8.77 -13.92
CA VAL A 109 1.79 9.31 -13.81
C VAL A 109 2.54 8.69 -12.62
N VAL A 110 2.03 8.83 -11.39
CA VAL A 110 2.76 8.38 -10.19
C VAL A 110 2.75 6.86 -10.02
N LEU A 111 1.75 6.16 -10.58
CA LEU A 111 1.64 4.70 -10.48
C LEU A 111 2.58 3.97 -11.46
N HIS A 112 2.86 4.61 -12.61
CA HIS A 112 3.60 4.03 -13.72
C HIS A 112 4.90 4.77 -14.08
N ASP A 113 5.30 5.82 -13.33
CA ASP A 113 6.59 6.51 -13.51
C ASP A 113 7.81 5.61 -13.26
N GLY A 114 7.61 4.44 -12.63
CA GLY A 114 8.67 3.51 -12.28
C GLY A 114 9.58 3.98 -11.15
N ILE A 115 9.25 5.09 -10.47
CA ILE A 115 10.09 5.72 -9.45
C ILE A 115 9.37 5.69 -8.10
N PHE A 116 8.23 6.36 -7.96
CA PHE A 116 7.59 6.56 -6.65
C PHE A 116 7.22 5.25 -5.97
N VAL A 117 6.49 4.40 -6.70
CA VAL A 117 6.01 3.12 -6.16
C VAL A 117 7.19 2.23 -5.78
N ASN A 118 8.23 2.19 -6.60
CA ASN A 118 9.39 1.33 -6.40
C ASN A 118 10.21 1.77 -5.19
N GLU A 119 10.51 3.06 -5.07
CA GLU A 119 11.20 3.64 -3.92
C GLU A 119 10.42 3.45 -2.62
N LEU A 120 9.10 3.68 -2.64
CA LEU A 120 8.24 3.46 -1.48
C LEU A 120 8.21 1.97 -1.08
N CYS A 121 8.11 1.08 -2.06
CA CYS A 121 8.16 -0.37 -1.83
C CYS A 121 9.49 -0.81 -1.22
N GLU A 122 10.61 -0.26 -1.70
CA GLU A 122 11.95 -0.57 -1.17
C GLU A 122 12.08 -0.11 0.29
N LEU A 123 11.72 1.14 0.59
CA LEU A 123 11.74 1.66 1.96
C LEU A 123 10.90 0.79 2.90
N LEU A 124 9.65 0.49 2.52
CA LEU A 124 8.75 -0.33 3.34
C LEU A 124 9.28 -1.77 3.50
N HIS A 125 9.91 -2.32 2.47
CA HIS A 125 10.58 -3.62 2.55
C HIS A 125 11.68 -3.62 3.61
N VAL A 126 12.51 -2.58 3.65
CA VAL A 126 13.57 -2.45 4.67
C VAL A 126 12.97 -2.30 6.07
N LEU A 127 11.97 -1.42 6.23
CA LEU A 127 11.35 -1.17 7.54
C LEU A 127 10.62 -2.39 8.10
N THR A 128 9.95 -3.18 7.27
CA THR A 128 9.31 -4.44 7.71
C THR A 128 10.31 -5.50 8.18
N LYS A 129 11.60 -5.37 7.83
CA LYS A 129 12.67 -6.26 8.30
C LYS A 129 13.43 -5.72 9.52
N SER A 130 13.15 -4.49 9.95
CA SER A 130 13.83 -3.84 11.06
C SER A 130 13.71 -4.61 12.39
N SER A 131 14.73 -4.50 13.23
CA SER A 131 14.72 -4.94 14.64
C SER A 131 13.79 -4.10 15.52
N LEU A 132 13.49 -2.86 15.12
CA LEU A 132 12.62 -1.94 15.85
C LEU A 132 11.15 -2.24 15.60
N ARG A 133 10.39 -2.46 16.69
CA ARG A 133 8.95 -2.74 16.61
C ARG A 133 8.18 -1.60 15.92
N ALA A 134 8.51 -0.35 16.22
CA ALA A 134 7.82 0.81 15.66
C ALA A 134 7.90 0.85 14.13
N PHE A 135 9.07 0.53 13.57
CA PHE A 135 9.29 0.46 12.12
C PHE A 135 8.52 -0.70 11.52
N ARG A 136 8.65 -1.90 12.10
CA ARG A 136 7.90 -3.07 11.61
C ARG A 136 6.41 -2.86 11.64
N HIS A 137 5.86 -2.34 12.74
CA HIS A 137 4.42 -2.19 12.92
C HIS A 137 3.85 -1.17 11.93
N THR A 138 4.48 0.01 11.85
CA THR A 138 4.04 1.08 10.95
C THR A 138 4.18 0.69 9.48
N ALA A 139 5.32 0.13 9.10
CA ALA A 139 5.52 -0.30 7.71
C ALA A 139 4.61 -1.47 7.34
N THR A 140 4.37 -2.42 8.24
CA THR A 140 3.41 -3.50 7.99
C THR A 140 2.03 -2.94 7.74
N LEU A 141 1.52 -2.06 8.61
CA LEU A 141 0.22 -1.40 8.46
C LEU A 141 0.10 -0.70 7.10
N ILE A 142 1.09 0.10 6.73
CA ILE A 142 1.08 0.83 5.45
C ILE A 142 1.08 -0.17 4.29
N VAL A 143 1.96 -1.17 4.27
CA VAL A 143 2.03 -2.15 3.19
C VAL A 143 0.72 -2.92 3.02
N VAL A 144 0.12 -3.41 4.12
CA VAL A 144 -1.12 -4.19 4.00
C VAL A 144 -2.28 -3.32 3.51
N LYS A 145 -2.34 -2.05 3.92
CA LYS A 145 -3.34 -1.09 3.41
C LYS A 145 -3.07 -0.70 1.95
N MET A 146 -1.81 -0.53 1.57
CA MET A 146 -1.42 -0.32 0.17
C MET A 146 -1.89 -1.46 -0.71
N ILE A 147 -1.68 -2.72 -0.30
CA ILE A 147 -2.20 -3.88 -1.02
C ILE A 147 -3.73 -3.79 -1.16
N THR A 148 -4.46 -3.41 -0.10
CA THR A 148 -5.92 -3.20 -0.16
C THR A 148 -6.33 -2.14 -1.19
N HIS A 149 -5.65 -1.00 -1.22
CA HIS A 149 -5.93 0.07 -2.19
C HIS A 149 -5.59 -0.35 -3.63
N LEU A 150 -4.42 -0.92 -3.86
CA LEU A 150 -4.00 -1.42 -5.18
C LEU A 150 -4.94 -2.53 -5.68
N SER A 151 -5.39 -3.42 -4.80
CA SER A 151 -6.34 -4.48 -5.15
C SER A 151 -7.71 -3.92 -5.56
N LYS A 152 -8.16 -2.83 -4.93
CA LYS A 152 -9.38 -2.13 -5.33
C LYS A 152 -9.24 -1.54 -6.73
N ILE A 153 -8.10 -0.91 -7.01
CA ILE A 153 -7.79 -0.35 -8.33
C ILE A 153 -7.74 -1.48 -9.38
N ALA A 154 -6.95 -2.52 -9.15
CA ALA A 154 -6.83 -3.68 -10.06
C ALA A 154 -8.18 -4.34 -10.34
N LYS A 155 -9.02 -4.56 -9.32
CA LYS A 155 -10.38 -5.08 -9.50
C LYS A 155 -11.24 -4.18 -10.37
N ASN A 156 -11.19 -2.86 -10.15
CA ASN A 156 -11.95 -1.92 -10.95
C ASN A 156 -11.49 -1.92 -12.42
N LEU A 157 -10.17 -1.94 -12.67
CA LEU A 157 -9.64 -2.08 -14.03
C LEU A 157 -10.06 -3.40 -14.66
N SER A 158 -10.02 -4.52 -13.93
CA SER A 158 -10.47 -5.83 -14.41
C SER A 158 -11.95 -5.82 -14.83
N LEU A 159 -12.83 -5.15 -14.07
CA LEU A 159 -14.23 -4.97 -14.45
C LEU A 159 -14.41 -4.13 -15.71
N GLN A 160 -13.60 -3.08 -15.89
CA GLN A 160 -13.63 -2.28 -17.11
C GLN A 160 -13.09 -3.06 -18.31
N TYR A 161 -12.00 -3.81 -18.12
CA TYR A 161 -11.44 -4.71 -19.12
C TYR A 161 -12.49 -5.69 -19.63
N SER A 162 -13.22 -6.39 -18.75
CA SER A 162 -14.29 -7.31 -19.16
C SER A 162 -15.45 -6.63 -19.90
N ARG A 163 -15.74 -5.36 -19.60
CA ARG A 163 -16.75 -4.59 -20.34
C ARG A 163 -16.27 -4.25 -21.75
N ILE A 164 -15.03 -3.81 -21.89
CA ILE A 164 -14.40 -3.48 -23.17
C ILE A 164 -14.27 -4.73 -24.05
N ASP A 165 -13.85 -5.85 -23.46
CA ASP A 165 -13.74 -7.15 -24.13
C ASP A 165 -15.10 -7.60 -24.71
N ARG A 166 -16.16 -7.54 -23.90
CA ARG A 166 -17.52 -7.85 -24.37
C ARG A 166 -18.01 -6.89 -25.46
N GLN A 167 -17.67 -5.60 -25.37
CA GLN A 167 -17.99 -4.63 -26.43
C GLN A 167 -17.28 -4.98 -27.74
N LEU A 168 -16.01 -5.37 -27.67
CA LEU A 168 -15.23 -5.80 -28.83
C LEU A 168 -15.84 -7.05 -29.48
N SER A 169 -16.20 -8.07 -28.69
CA SER A 169 -16.86 -9.28 -29.21
C SER A 169 -18.21 -9.00 -29.87
N ASN A 170 -18.99 -8.04 -29.34
CA ASN A 170 -20.25 -7.63 -29.98
C ASN A 170 -20.00 -6.93 -31.32
N CYS A 171 -18.97 -6.08 -31.41
CA CYS A 171 -18.59 -5.44 -32.67
C CYS A 171 -18.12 -6.45 -33.73
N GLU A 172 -17.49 -7.56 -33.34
CA GLU A 172 -17.13 -8.67 -34.24
C GLU A 172 -18.35 -9.37 -34.83
N GLN A 173 -19.40 -9.58 -34.03
CA GLN A 173 -20.64 -10.21 -34.50
C GLN A 173 -21.44 -9.29 -35.44
N GLU A 174 -21.44 -7.98 -35.16
CA GLU A 174 -22.08 -6.96 -36.00
C GLU A 174 -21.31 -6.64 -37.28
N GLN A 175 -20.08 -7.13 -37.43
CA GLN A 175 -19.23 -6.94 -38.62
C GLN A 175 -19.86 -7.56 -39.89
N SER A 176 -20.81 -8.48 -39.72
CA SER A 176 -21.74 -8.90 -40.79
C SER A 176 -22.56 -7.75 -41.42
N ARG A 177 -22.53 -6.53 -40.86
CA ARG A 177 -23.33 -5.35 -41.26
C ARG A 177 -22.52 -4.08 -41.58
N GLY A 178 -21.20 -4.13 -41.70
CA GLY A 178 -20.39 -3.07 -42.34
C GLY A 178 -20.00 -1.82 -41.52
N ARG A 179 -19.73 -1.93 -40.21
CA ARG A 179 -19.30 -0.80 -39.35
C ARG A 179 -17.78 -0.71 -39.10
N SER A 180 -17.33 0.53 -38.79
CA SER A 180 -15.98 1.12 -38.80
C SER A 180 -14.85 0.34 -38.11
N SER A 181 -13.82 -0.03 -38.90
CA SER A 181 -12.54 -0.63 -38.46
C SER A 181 -11.80 0.21 -37.39
N ALA A 182 -11.93 1.53 -37.42
CA ALA A 182 -11.19 2.42 -36.51
C ALA A 182 -11.66 2.36 -35.06
N MET A 183 -12.96 2.14 -34.83
CA MET A 183 -13.52 1.96 -33.47
C MET A 183 -12.99 0.67 -32.84
N ARG A 184 -12.88 -0.39 -33.65
CA ARG A 184 -12.34 -1.68 -33.22
C ARG A 184 -10.88 -1.55 -32.80
N GLU A 185 -10.05 -0.97 -33.66
CA GLU A 185 -8.62 -0.76 -33.37
C GLU A 185 -8.43 0.06 -32.08
N SER A 186 -9.27 1.08 -31.86
CA SER A 186 -9.26 1.84 -30.60
C SER A 186 -9.62 0.99 -29.38
N LEU A 187 -10.59 0.08 -29.49
CA LEU A 187 -10.99 -0.82 -28.39
C LEU A 187 -9.90 -1.88 -28.12
N GLU A 188 -9.28 -2.44 -29.16
CA GLU A 188 -8.17 -3.39 -29.05
C GLU A 188 -6.97 -2.75 -28.34
N ASN A 189 -6.59 -1.53 -28.73
CA ASN A 189 -5.52 -0.77 -28.09
C ASN A 189 -5.81 -0.47 -26.62
N LEU A 190 -7.05 -0.07 -26.30
CA LEU A 190 -7.47 0.19 -24.92
C LEU A 190 -7.46 -1.09 -24.07
N LEU A 191 -7.88 -2.23 -24.64
CA LEU A 191 -7.89 -3.53 -23.99
C LEU A 191 -6.46 -4.01 -23.71
N ALA A 192 -5.57 -3.92 -24.69
CA ALA A 192 -4.15 -4.24 -24.52
C ALA A 192 -3.49 -3.39 -23.42
N THR A 193 -3.73 -2.07 -23.46
CA THR A 193 -3.21 -1.13 -22.45
C THR A 193 -3.76 -1.44 -21.05
N SER A 194 -5.06 -1.71 -20.94
CA SER A 194 -5.70 -2.06 -19.67
C SER A 194 -5.17 -3.39 -19.11
N GLY A 195 -4.92 -4.37 -19.98
CA GLY A 195 -4.35 -5.67 -19.60
C GLY A 195 -2.93 -5.55 -19.03
N LEU A 196 -2.07 -4.75 -19.67
CA LEU A 196 -0.72 -4.47 -19.15
C LEU A 196 -0.77 -3.81 -17.77
N ARG A 197 -1.63 -2.80 -17.59
CA ARG A 197 -1.79 -2.12 -16.29
C ARG A 197 -2.26 -3.06 -15.18
N ILE A 198 -3.20 -3.96 -15.48
CA ILE A 198 -3.66 -4.98 -14.52
C ILE A 198 -2.48 -5.87 -14.13
N SER A 199 -1.72 -6.36 -15.11
CA SER A 199 -0.54 -7.21 -14.87
C SER A 199 0.50 -6.52 -13.98
N GLU A 200 0.82 -5.25 -14.26
CA GLU A 200 1.79 -4.48 -13.45
C GLU A 200 1.29 -4.27 -12.01
N LEU A 201 0.01 -3.97 -11.82
CA LEU A 201 -0.57 -3.81 -10.49
C LEU A 201 -0.57 -5.14 -9.72
N GLU A 202 -0.92 -6.25 -10.38
CA GLU A 202 -0.90 -7.57 -9.78
C GLU A 202 0.53 -8.01 -9.40
N GLU A 203 1.53 -7.72 -10.23
CA GLU A 203 2.93 -7.97 -9.91
C GLU A 203 3.38 -7.17 -8.67
N LYS A 204 3.07 -5.88 -8.60
CA LYS A 204 3.35 -5.03 -7.43
C LYS A 204 2.66 -5.55 -6.17
N ILE A 205 1.39 -5.95 -6.27
CA ILE A 205 0.63 -6.57 -5.17
C ILE A 205 1.32 -7.86 -4.71
N HIS A 206 1.67 -8.76 -5.64
CA HIS A 206 2.34 -10.01 -5.31
C HIS A 206 3.72 -9.79 -4.68
N PHE A 207 4.48 -8.82 -5.16
CA PHE A 207 5.74 -8.42 -4.56
C PHE A 207 5.55 -7.97 -3.11
N LEU A 208 4.63 -7.03 -2.85
CA LEU A 208 4.34 -6.53 -1.50
C LEU A 208 3.91 -7.66 -0.55
N ILE A 209 3.05 -8.57 -1.00
CA ILE A 209 2.63 -9.76 -0.24
C ILE A 209 3.84 -10.65 0.11
N SER A 210 4.70 -10.92 -0.88
CA SER A 210 5.89 -11.77 -0.72
C SER A 210 6.90 -11.18 0.29
N VAL A 211 6.93 -9.85 0.38
CA VAL A 211 7.78 -9.11 1.30
C VAL A 211 7.21 -9.12 2.71
N VAL A 212 5.93 -8.84 2.87
CA VAL A 212 5.33 -8.58 4.18
C VAL A 212 4.88 -9.86 4.89
N LEU A 213 4.07 -10.70 4.24
CA LEU A 213 3.36 -11.79 4.93
C LEU A 213 4.30 -12.87 5.48
N PRO A 214 5.30 -13.39 4.75
CA PRO A 214 6.11 -14.51 5.26
C PRO A 214 6.77 -14.25 6.61
N LYS A 215 7.20 -13.00 6.85
CA LYS A 215 7.88 -12.59 8.09
C LYS A 215 6.92 -11.99 9.11
N ARG A 216 5.97 -11.14 8.69
CA ARG A 216 5.10 -10.40 9.63
C ARG A 216 3.96 -11.22 10.19
N PHE A 217 3.49 -12.23 9.46
CA PHE A 217 2.50 -13.18 9.98
C PHE A 217 3.07 -14.07 11.11
N ARG A 218 4.39 -14.07 11.31
CA ARG A 218 5.09 -14.73 12.42
C ARG A 218 5.81 -13.75 13.34
N ASP A 219 5.43 -12.47 13.32
CA ASP A 219 6.05 -11.48 14.20
C ASP A 219 5.81 -11.86 15.67
N VAL A 220 6.76 -11.52 16.55
CA VAL A 220 6.64 -11.71 17.99
C VAL A 220 5.41 -10.99 18.55
N PHE A 221 5.07 -9.82 17.98
CA PHE A 221 3.96 -9.01 18.44
C PHE A 221 2.64 -9.40 17.75
N ILE A 222 1.64 -9.80 18.55
CA ILE A 222 0.29 -10.11 18.08
C ILE A 222 -0.32 -8.96 17.29
N SER A 223 -0.09 -7.69 17.69
CA SER A 223 -0.65 -6.54 17.00
C SER A 223 -0.23 -6.46 15.53
N ILE A 224 0.96 -6.98 15.19
CA ILE A 224 1.45 -7.01 13.81
C ILE A 224 0.85 -8.22 13.08
N ARG A 225 0.81 -9.40 13.71
CA ARG A 225 0.21 -10.61 13.12
C ARG A 225 -1.27 -10.40 12.81
N SER A 226 -2.02 -9.77 13.71
CA SER A 226 -3.45 -9.51 13.54
C SER A 226 -3.73 -8.56 12.39
N LEU A 227 -2.90 -7.54 12.18
CA LEU A 227 -3.03 -6.65 11.02
C LEU A 227 -2.92 -7.40 9.69
N CYS A 228 -1.97 -8.35 9.59
CA CYS A 228 -1.83 -9.15 8.39
C CYS A 228 -3.03 -10.07 8.16
N LEU A 229 -3.61 -10.64 9.21
CA LEU A 229 -4.79 -11.49 9.11
C LEU A 229 -6.02 -10.69 8.69
N GLU A 230 -6.30 -9.56 9.36
CA GLU A 230 -7.44 -8.70 9.08
C GLU A 230 -7.45 -8.22 7.63
N GLU A 231 -6.31 -7.76 7.10
CA GLU A 231 -6.27 -7.32 5.70
C GLU A 231 -6.30 -8.49 4.71
N LEU A 232 -5.72 -9.64 5.05
CA LEU A 232 -5.81 -10.82 4.20
C LEU A 232 -7.27 -11.26 3.99
N GLU A 233 -8.09 -11.24 5.04
CA GLU A 233 -9.53 -11.52 4.96
C GLU A 233 -10.24 -10.52 4.04
N VAL A 234 -9.91 -9.23 4.17
CA VAL A 234 -10.43 -8.18 3.28
C VAL A 234 -10.09 -8.47 1.82
N TRP A 235 -8.86 -8.89 1.51
CA TRP A 235 -8.45 -9.20 0.14
C TRP A 235 -9.19 -10.42 -0.42
N LEU A 236 -9.28 -11.49 0.37
CA LEU A 236 -9.96 -12.73 -0.01
C LEU A 236 -11.45 -12.50 -0.31
N LEU A 237 -12.13 -11.67 0.49
CA LEU A 237 -13.54 -11.35 0.28
C LEU A 237 -13.76 -10.38 -0.89
N ARG A 238 -12.88 -9.38 -1.05
CA ARG A 238 -13.09 -8.30 -2.03
C ARG A 238 -12.63 -8.66 -3.42
N TYR A 239 -11.53 -9.39 -3.58
CA TYR A 239 -11.01 -9.77 -4.89
C TYR A 239 -10.64 -11.27 -4.93
N PRO A 240 -11.62 -12.17 -4.80
CA PRO A 240 -11.35 -13.59 -4.63
C PRO A 240 -10.54 -14.21 -5.77
N ASN A 241 -10.79 -13.80 -7.02
CA ASN A 241 -10.09 -14.35 -8.19
C ASN A 241 -8.56 -14.17 -8.12
N ALA A 242 -8.09 -13.06 -7.55
CA ALA A 242 -6.65 -12.80 -7.41
C ALA A 242 -6.06 -13.42 -6.13
N PHE A 243 -6.86 -13.59 -5.07
CA PHE A 243 -6.34 -13.93 -3.74
C PHE A 243 -6.68 -15.34 -3.24
N MET A 244 -7.74 -15.99 -3.74
CA MET A 244 -8.16 -17.36 -3.35
C MET A 244 -7.26 -18.42 -4.00
N GLY A 245 -5.99 -18.43 -3.63
CA GLY A 245 -5.02 -19.45 -4.01
C GLY A 245 -4.28 -20.02 -2.81
N HIS A 246 -3.73 -21.23 -2.95
CA HIS A 246 -2.99 -21.93 -1.89
C HIS A 246 -1.88 -21.07 -1.24
N LYS A 247 -1.22 -20.20 -2.04
CA LYS A 247 -0.17 -19.30 -1.55
C LYS A 247 -0.63 -18.36 -0.43
N ASN A 248 -1.91 -17.96 -0.44
CA ASN A 248 -2.50 -17.04 0.53
C ASN A 248 -3.31 -17.78 1.61
N LEU A 249 -4.06 -18.82 1.25
CA LEU A 249 -4.92 -19.55 2.20
C LEU A 249 -4.14 -20.25 3.32
N LYS A 250 -2.87 -20.61 3.09
CA LYS A 250 -2.01 -21.18 4.14
C LYS A 250 -1.88 -20.29 5.38
N TYR A 251 -1.99 -18.96 5.22
CA TYR A 251 -1.89 -18.02 6.34
C TYR A 251 -3.11 -18.09 7.25
N LEU A 252 -4.32 -18.38 6.72
CA LEU A 252 -5.49 -18.65 7.54
C LEU A 252 -5.29 -19.91 8.39
N GLY A 253 -4.78 -20.98 7.78
CA GLY A 253 -4.44 -22.21 8.50
C GLY A 253 -3.40 -21.99 9.60
N TRP A 254 -2.40 -21.13 9.36
CA TRP A 254 -1.42 -20.76 10.39
C TRP A 254 -2.03 -19.90 11.51
N ALA A 255 -3.00 -19.04 11.20
CA ALA A 255 -3.68 -18.23 12.22
C ALA A 255 -4.52 -19.09 13.18
N LEU A 256 -5.18 -20.13 12.67
CA LEU A 256 -5.93 -21.10 13.49
C LEU A 256 -5.04 -21.84 14.49
N SER A 257 -3.75 -22.02 14.16
CA SER A 257 -2.76 -22.67 15.01
C SER A 257 -1.83 -21.66 15.72
N ASP A 258 -2.16 -20.37 15.71
CA ASP A 258 -1.32 -19.34 16.34
C ASP A 258 -1.20 -19.61 17.86
N PRO A 259 -0.02 -19.43 18.48
CA PRO A 259 0.13 -19.63 19.93
C PRO A 259 -0.80 -18.76 20.78
N CYS A 260 -1.15 -17.55 20.30
CA CYS A 260 -2.02 -16.65 21.02
C CYS A 260 -3.50 -16.92 20.74
N ILE A 261 -4.29 -17.10 21.80
CA ILE A 261 -5.73 -17.35 21.70
C ILE A 261 -6.49 -16.24 20.94
N MET A 262 -6.09 -14.98 21.10
CA MET A 262 -6.73 -13.86 20.42
C MET A 262 -6.55 -13.91 18.90
N MET A 263 -5.42 -14.44 18.40
CA MET A 263 -5.22 -14.65 16.96
C MET A 263 -6.12 -15.76 16.43
N ARG A 264 -6.19 -16.89 17.16
CA ARG A 264 -7.07 -18.01 16.78
C ARG A 264 -8.54 -17.59 16.75
N GLN A 265 -8.98 -16.80 17.73
CA GLN A 265 -10.34 -16.25 17.76
C GLN A 265 -10.63 -15.35 16.56
N LYS A 266 -9.67 -14.48 16.19
CA LYS A 266 -9.82 -13.62 15.01
C LYS A 266 -9.97 -14.42 13.71
N SER A 267 -9.22 -15.50 13.54
CA SER A 267 -9.27 -16.31 12.30
C SER A 267 -10.56 -17.09 12.07
N ILE A 268 -11.51 -17.07 13.02
CA ILE A 268 -12.79 -17.78 12.94
C ILE A 268 -13.97 -16.80 12.76
N GLN A 269 -13.73 -15.49 12.91
CA GLN A 269 -14.74 -14.43 12.79
C GLN A 269 -15.00 -14.08 11.33
#